data_AF-A0A7Y1UNW3-F1
#
_entry.id   AF-A0A7Y1UNW3-F1
#
_cell.length_a   1.000
_cell.length_b   1.000
_cell.length_c   1.000
_cell.angle_alpha   90.00
_cell.angle_beta   90.00
_cell.angle_gamma   90.00
#
_symmetry.space_group_name_H-M   'P 1'
#
loop_
_entity.id
_entity.type
_entity.pdbx_description
1 polymer ?
#
loop_
_entity_poly.entity_id
_entity_poly.type
_entity_poly.pdbx_seq_one_letter_code
_entity_poly.pdbx_strand_id
1 'polypeptide(L)'
;VVGRSDPVTGQAIAAFVTLRSGIVGDEAMIAELRETVSDKIGPIAKPASIVFTDDLPKTRSGKIMRRLLRDISEQRHLGDVTTLANADVVEEIAKQAGGG
;
A
#
# COMPACT_ATOMS: atom_id res chain seq x y z
N VAL A 1 1.68 -5.50 1.31
CA VAL A 1 0.31 -5.89 0.93
C VAL A 1 -0.58 -5.98 2.15
N VAL A 2 -1.83 -5.56 2.01
CA VAL A 2 -2.91 -5.67 3.01
C VAL A 2 -4.22 -6.03 2.27
N GLY A 3 -5.17 -6.63 2.99
CA GLY A 3 -6.54 -6.77 2.49
C GLY A 3 -7.36 -5.54 2.91
N ARG A 4 -8.13 -5.00 1.97
CA ARG A 4 -9.16 -3.97 2.21
C ARG A 4 -10.53 -4.53 1.90
N SER A 5 -11.56 -4.04 2.59
CA SER A 5 -12.95 -4.39 2.31
C SER A 5 -13.30 -4.10 0.84
N ASP A 6 -13.96 -5.05 0.18
CA ASP A 6 -14.46 -4.91 -1.18
C ASP A 6 -15.91 -5.42 -1.26
N PRO A 7 -16.87 -4.65 -1.79
CA PRO A 7 -18.28 -5.05 -1.79
C PRO A 7 -18.59 -6.22 -2.72
N VAL A 8 -17.73 -6.52 -3.69
CA VAL A 8 -17.94 -7.58 -4.69
C VAL A 8 -17.19 -8.85 -4.29
N THR A 9 -15.92 -8.73 -3.93
CA THR A 9 -15.04 -9.88 -3.61
C THR A 9 -14.93 -10.16 -2.11
N GLY A 10 -15.55 -9.34 -1.26
CA GLY A 10 -15.41 -9.36 0.20
C GLY A 10 -14.09 -8.74 0.67
N GLN A 11 -12.97 -9.17 0.10
CA GLN A 11 -11.67 -8.53 0.28
C GLN A 11 -10.94 -8.35 -1.04
N ALA A 12 -10.26 -7.21 -1.16
CA ALA A 12 -9.37 -6.88 -2.26
C ALA A 12 -7.94 -6.66 -1.75
N ILE A 13 -6.96 -7.01 -2.57
CA ILE A 13 -5.53 -6.84 -2.24
C ILE A 13 -5.11 -5.40 -2.56
N ALA A 14 -4.61 -4.68 -1.56
CA ALA A 14 -3.93 -3.40 -1.73
C ALA A 14 -2.41 -3.59 -1.52
N ALA A 15 -1.62 -3.15 -2.49
CA ALA A 15 -0.16 -3.19 -2.45
C ALA A 15 0.41 -1.79 -2.26
N PHE A 16 1.44 -1.69 -1.42
CA PHE A 16 2.23 -0.48 -1.20
C PHE A 16 3.65 -0.84 -1.61
N VAL A 17 4.20 -0.10 -2.56
CA VAL A 17 5.45 -0.44 -3.24
C VAL A 17 6.41 0.74 -3.11
N THR A 18 7.57 0.46 -2.55
CA THR A 18 8.69 1.42 -2.53
C THR A 18 9.63 1.11 -3.67
N LEU A 19 9.79 2.09 -4.56
CA LEU A 19 10.67 1.99 -5.71
C LEU A 19 12.11 2.26 -5.30
N ARG A 20 13.06 1.80 -6.11
CA ARG A 20 14.47 2.18 -5.91
C ARG A 20 14.65 3.66 -6.24
N SER A 21 15.63 4.29 -5.59
CA SER A 21 15.97 5.69 -5.83
C SER A 21 16.19 5.98 -7.32
N GLY A 22 15.63 7.11 -7.78
CA GLY A 22 15.70 7.54 -9.18
C GLY A 22 14.65 6.93 -10.10
N ILE A 23 13.77 6.05 -9.61
CA ILE A 23 12.65 5.50 -10.38
C ILE A 23 11.36 6.20 -9.96
N VAL A 24 10.64 6.74 -10.94
CA VAL A 24 9.29 7.29 -10.75
C VAL A 24 8.30 6.27 -11.29
N GLY A 25 7.33 5.88 -10.47
CA GLY A 25 6.29 4.95 -10.88
C GLY A 25 5.21 5.64 -11.70
N ASP A 26 4.70 4.95 -12.71
CA ASP A 26 3.61 5.39 -13.58
C ASP A 26 2.53 4.31 -13.72
N GLU A 27 1.46 4.62 -14.46
CA GLU A 27 0.36 3.67 -14.69
C GLU A 27 0.80 2.42 -15.45
N ALA A 28 1.77 2.56 -16.37
CA ALA A 28 2.31 1.43 -17.12
C ALA A 28 3.02 0.44 -16.19
N MET A 29 3.83 0.93 -15.26
CA MET A 29 4.48 0.12 -14.24
C MET A 29 3.47 -0.51 -13.28
N ILE A 30 2.38 0.18 -12.92
CA ILE A 30 1.29 -0.42 -12.13
C ILE A 30 0.70 -1.62 -12.88
N ALA A 31 0.40 -1.47 -14.17
CA ALA A 31 -0.13 -2.56 -14.99
C ALA A 31 0.86 -3.74 -15.05
N GLU A 32 2.13 -3.46 -15.32
CA GLU A 32 3.21 -4.46 -15.35
C GLU A 32 3.34 -5.23 -14.03
N LEU A 33 3.34 -4.52 -12.89
CA LEU A 33 3.41 -5.14 -11.57
C LEU A 33 2.19 -6.01 -11.27
N ARG A 34 1.00 -5.59 -11.70
CA ARG A 34 -0.23 -6.39 -11.53
C ARG A 34 -0.18 -7.66 -12.36
N GLU A 35 0.25 -7.59 -13.62
CA GLU A 35 0.42 -8.78 -14.46
C GLU A 35 1.52 -9.69 -13.91
N THR A 36 2.64 -9.14 -13.46
CA THR A 36 3.72 -9.92 -12.85
C THR A 36 3.24 -10.75 -11.65
N VAL A 37 2.36 -10.19 -10.82
CA VAL A 37 1.75 -10.93 -9.69
C VAL A 37 0.78 -12.01 -10.20
N SER A 38 -0.02 -11.68 -11.20
CA SER A 38 -0.94 -12.64 -11.84
C SER A 38 -0.18 -13.82 -12.44
N ASP A 39 0.93 -13.59 -13.13
CA ASP A 39 1.74 -14.63 -13.75
C ASP A 39 2.46 -15.51 -12.72
N LYS A 40 2.94 -14.91 -11.62
CA LYS A 40 3.71 -15.63 -10.58
C LYS A 40 2.86 -16.40 -9.58
N ILE A 41 1.66 -15.92 -9.27
CA ILE A 41 0.81 -16.48 -8.20
C ILE A 41 -0.55 -16.91 -8.72
N GLY A 42 -1.11 -16.18 -9.68
CA GLY A 42 -2.40 -16.45 -10.30
C GLY A 42 -3.32 -15.23 -10.29
N PRO A 43 -4.38 -15.21 -11.13
CA PRO A 43 -5.30 -14.08 -11.25
C PRO A 43 -5.97 -13.66 -9.92
N ILE A 44 -6.18 -14.61 -9.01
CA ILE A 44 -6.77 -14.35 -7.68
C ILE A 44 -5.88 -13.48 -6.78
N ALA A 45 -4.56 -13.46 -7.02
CA ALA A 45 -3.61 -12.68 -6.23
C ALA A 45 -3.35 -11.28 -6.81
N LYS A 46 -3.96 -10.94 -7.95
CA LYS A 46 -3.76 -9.66 -8.63
C LYS A 46 -4.16 -8.50 -7.69
N PRO A 47 -3.24 -7.59 -7.34
CA PRO A 47 -3.57 -6.46 -6.50
C PRO A 47 -4.66 -5.61 -7.15
N ALA A 48 -5.72 -5.28 -6.42
CA ALA A 48 -6.77 -4.40 -6.88
C ALA A 48 -6.29 -2.94 -6.95
N SER A 49 -5.33 -2.57 -6.11
CA SER A 49 -4.66 -1.27 -6.10
C SER A 49 -3.18 -1.43 -5.79
N ILE A 50 -2.35 -0.58 -6.41
CA ILE A 50 -0.93 -0.42 -6.11
C ILE A 50 -0.68 1.05 -5.86
N VAL A 51 -0.07 1.37 -4.72
CA VAL A 51 0.31 2.72 -4.33
C VAL A 51 1.82 2.78 -4.23
N PHE A 52 2.46 3.68 -4.98
CA PHE A 52 3.87 3.96 -4.84
C PHE A 52 4.11 4.88 -3.64
N THR A 53 5.17 4.60 -2.88
CA THR A 53 5.52 5.36 -1.67
C THR A 53 7.03 5.34 -1.43
N ASP A 54 7.58 6.47 -0.98
CA ASP A 54 9.01 6.60 -0.72
C ASP A 54 9.48 5.80 0.50
N ASP A 55 8.59 5.61 1.49
CA ASP A 55 8.82 4.74 2.63
C ASP A 55 7.53 4.07 3.12
N LEU A 56 7.64 3.13 4.05
CA LEU A 56 6.53 2.48 4.72
C LEU A 56 6.49 2.88 6.20
N PRO A 57 5.30 2.92 6.82
CA PRO A 57 5.17 3.21 8.24
C PRO A 57 5.88 2.11 9.03
N LYS A 58 7.00 2.47 9.65
CA LYS A 58 7.85 1.57 10.42
C LYS A 58 7.97 2.07 11.85
N THR A 59 8.01 1.15 12.81
CA THR A 59 8.40 1.46 14.19
C THR A 59 9.86 1.93 14.24
N ARG A 60 10.28 2.51 15.37
CA ARG A 60 11.71 2.81 15.63
C ARG A 60 12.64 1.58 15.57
N SER A 61 12.07 0.37 15.67
CA SER A 61 12.79 -0.90 15.50
C SER A 61 12.75 -1.45 14.07
N GLY A 62 12.19 -0.70 13.10
CA GLY A 62 12.13 -1.05 11.70
C GLY A 62 10.97 -1.98 11.30
N LYS A 63 10.06 -2.33 12.24
CA LYS A 63 8.92 -3.20 11.92
C LYS A 63 7.86 -2.42 11.17
N ILE A 64 7.43 -2.96 10.02
CA ILE A 64 6.35 -2.36 9.22
C ILE A 64 5.02 -2.48 9.96
N MET A 65 4.38 -1.35 10.23
CA MET A 65 3.06 -1.26 10.86
C MET A 65 1.96 -1.42 9.82
N ARG A 66 1.77 -2.65 9.34
CA ARG A 66 0.77 -3.00 8.30
C ARG A 66 -0.68 -2.62 8.68
N ARG A 67 -0.99 -2.49 9.97
CA ARG A 67 -2.29 -2.00 10.44
C ARG A 67 -2.60 -0.62 9.86
N LEU A 68 -1.65 0.31 9.90
CA LEU A 68 -1.84 1.67 9.38
C LEU A 68 -2.08 1.67 7.88
N LEU A 69 -1.35 0.84 7.12
CA LEU A 69 -1.59 0.66 5.68
C LEU A 69 -3.01 0.17 5.38
N ARG A 70 -3.56 -0.72 6.22
CA ARG A 70 -4.96 -1.15 6.10
C ARG A 70 -5.92 -0.01 6.42
N ASP A 71 -5.70 0.69 7.54
CA ASP A 71 -6.54 1.81 7.97
C ASP A 71 -6.60 2.90 6.87
N ILE A 72 -5.45 3.24 6.27
CA ILE A 72 -5.38 4.16 5.12
C ILE A 72 -6.19 3.63 3.93
N SER A 73 -5.99 2.36 3.54
CA SER A 73 -6.66 1.76 2.38
C SER A 73 -8.19 1.67 2.53
N GLU A 74 -8.68 1.75 3.77
CA GLU A 74 -10.11 1.70 4.13
C GLU A 74 -10.63 3.07 4.61
N GLN A 75 -9.83 4.14 4.45
CA GLN A 75 -10.15 5.52 4.88
C GLN A 75 -10.61 5.62 6.34
N ARG A 76 -10.05 4.77 7.21
CA ARG A 76 -10.36 4.74 8.64
C ARG A 76 -9.50 5.73 9.41
N HIS A 77 -9.97 6.07 10.61
CA HIS A 77 -9.16 6.85 11.55
C HIS A 77 -7.88 6.10 11.90
N LEU A 78 -6.77 6.81 11.75
CA LEU A 78 -5.46 6.33 12.15
C LEU A 78 -5.44 6.33 13.68
N GLY A 79 -5.35 5.15 14.27
CA GLY A 79 -5.17 5.00 15.72
C GLY A 79 -3.80 5.54 16.18
N ASP A 80 -3.25 4.97 17.25
CA ASP A 80 -1.95 5.40 17.77
C ASP A 80 -0.81 5.22 16.73
N VAL A 81 -0.08 6.32 16.48
CA VAL A 81 1.07 6.45 15.58
C VAL A 81 2.36 6.87 16.30
N THR A 82 2.34 7.04 17.63
CA THR A 82 3.46 7.59 18.42
C THR A 82 4.74 6.76 18.37
N THR A 83 4.63 5.47 18.02
CA THR A 83 5.76 4.53 17.93
C THR A 83 6.44 4.51 16.57
N LEU A 84 5.92 5.26 15.60
CA LEU A 84 6.53 5.38 14.28
C LEU A 84 7.90 6.07 14.37
N ALA A 85 8.80 5.64 13.49
CA ALA A 85 10.05 6.33 13.25
C ALA A 85 9.83 7.65 12.50
N ASN A 86 8.88 7.64 11.55
CA ASN A 86 8.43 8.81 10.80
C ASN A 86 6.90 8.75 10.71
N ALA A 87 6.21 9.77 11.22
CA ALA A 87 4.75 9.86 11.15
C ALA A 87 4.26 10.42 9.81
N ASP A 88 5.04 11.28 9.17
CA ASP A 88 4.67 11.99 7.94
C ASP A 88 4.41 11.03 6.78
N VAL A 89 5.11 9.89 6.76
CA VAL A 89 4.91 8.82 5.77
C VAL A 89 3.47 8.32 5.71
N VAL A 90 2.74 8.37 6.83
CA VAL A 90 1.34 7.94 6.88
C VAL A 90 0.45 8.90 6.12
N GLU A 91 0.68 10.20 6.26
CA GLU A 91 -0.07 11.23 5.54
C GLU A 91 0.25 11.21 4.04
N GLU A 92 1.51 11.01 3.67
CA GLU A 92 1.95 10.88 2.27
C GLU A 92 1.26 9.69 1.59
N ILE A 93 1.29 8.52 2.24
CA ILE A 93 0.60 7.34 1.73
C ILE A 93 -0.91 7.58 1.66
N ALA A 94 -1.50 8.26 2.64
CA ALA A 94 -2.93 8.57 2.61
C ALA A 94 -3.32 9.48 1.43
N LYS A 95 -2.49 10.48 1.10
CA LYS A 95 -2.71 11.34 -0.08
C LYS A 95 -2.64 10.53 -1.38
N GLN A 96 -1.65 9.64 -1.51
CA GLN A 96 -1.49 8.79 -2.68
C GLN A 96 -2.59 7.72 -2.80
N ALA A 97 -3.06 7.17 -1.67
CA ALA A 97 -4.09 6.13 -1.64
C ALA A 97 -5.53 6.67 -1.76
N GLY A 98 -5.78 7.91 -1.33
CA GLY A 98 -7.09 8.55 -1.36
C GLY A 98 -7.38 9.36 -2.63
N GLY A 99 -6.42 9.44 -3.56
CA GLY A 99 -6.54 10.21 -4.81
C GLY A 99 -7.04 9.42 -6.03
N GLY A 100 -7.79 8.33 -5.82
CA GLY A 100 -8.34 7.48 -6.89
C GLY A 100 -9.86 7.54 -6.95
#